data_AF-A0A8H6YSM7-F1
#
_entry.id   AF-A0A8H6YSM7-F1
#
_cell.length_a   1.000
_cell.length_b   1.000
_cell.length_c   1.000
_cell.angle_alpha   90.00
_cell.angle_beta   90.00
_cell.angle_gamma   90.00
#
_symmetry.space_group_name_H-M   'P 1'
#
loop_
_entity.id
_entity.type
_entity.pdbx_description
1 polymer ?
#
loop_
_entity_poly.entity_id
_entity_poly.type
_entity_poly.pdbx_seq_one_letter_code
_entity_poly.pdbx_strand_id
1 'polypeptide(L)'
;MNRLRKTSESPQKSTSTALSNAVAARPPLQVNPPAFSQTYKAALQPQARSSSEQYWAARALTAETLLAARLEHHRELRSLSYVEETKRAREREAHDARHARLERLILALLVMLLLLVLALLHLAHKSASASTSRPRRLPSHFTIPILSPFTSVVEHETSVIGSKTLGVFAFAFAGLAYFVFRHWLARRRPQ
;
A
#
# COMPACT_ATOMS: atom_id res chain seq x y z
N MET A 1 10.66 7.44 -25.84
CA MET A 1 10.64 5.97 -25.94
C MET A 1 9.89 5.42 -24.75
N ASN A 2 8.59 5.13 -24.94
CA ASN A 2 7.66 4.77 -23.87
C ASN A 2 7.76 3.26 -23.59
N ARG A 3 8.34 2.90 -22.45
CA ARG A 3 8.34 1.49 -22.00
C ARG A 3 6.99 1.16 -21.38
N LEU A 4 6.23 0.35 -22.11
CA LEU A 4 5.10 -0.43 -21.64
C LEU A 4 5.48 -1.17 -20.35
N ARG A 5 4.97 -0.70 -19.21
CA ARG A 5 5.11 -1.34 -17.90
C ARG A 5 4.15 -2.52 -17.88
N LYS A 6 4.70 -3.72 -18.13
CA LYS A 6 3.99 -5.00 -18.07
C LYS A 6 3.83 -5.38 -16.60
N THR A 7 2.73 -4.97 -15.98
CA THR A 7 2.34 -5.44 -14.65
C THR A 7 1.88 -6.89 -14.77
N SER A 8 2.69 -7.81 -14.27
CA SER A 8 2.28 -9.19 -14.01
C SER A 8 1.36 -9.20 -12.79
N GLU A 9 0.09 -8.87 -13.01
CA GLU A 9 -0.97 -9.24 -12.08
C GLU A 9 -1.20 -10.74 -12.22
N SER A 10 -0.82 -11.49 -11.20
CA SER A 10 -1.34 -12.83 -10.98
C SER A 10 -2.87 -12.76 -11.00
N PRO A 11 -3.57 -13.63 -11.75
CA PRO A 11 -5.02 -13.68 -11.71
C PRO A 11 -5.41 -14.26 -10.34
N GLN A 12 -5.56 -13.40 -9.34
CA GLN A 12 -6.38 -13.73 -8.20
C GLN A 12 -7.79 -13.90 -8.77
N LYS A 13 -8.14 -15.18 -8.88
CA LYS A 13 -9.45 -15.74 -9.09
C LYS A 13 -10.39 -15.19 -8.01
N SER A 14 -10.78 -13.93 -8.11
CA SER A 14 -11.91 -13.39 -7.39
C SER A 14 -13.15 -13.99 -8.02
N THR A 15 -13.53 -15.14 -7.47
CA THR A 15 -14.86 -15.72 -7.51
C THR A 15 -15.85 -14.68 -7.00
N SER A 16 -16.20 -13.69 -7.82
CA SER A 16 -17.20 -12.67 -7.51
C SER A 16 -17.73 -12.01 -8.78
N THR A 17 -18.18 -12.83 -9.73
CA THR A 17 -19.02 -12.39 -10.86
C THR A 17 -19.91 -13.56 -11.27
N ALA A 18 -20.62 -14.12 -10.29
CA ALA A 18 -21.71 -15.08 -10.52
C ALA A 18 -23.05 -14.53 -9.98
N LEU A 19 -23.26 -13.21 -10.02
CA LEU A 19 -24.52 -12.58 -9.61
C LEU A 19 -25.02 -11.46 -10.54
N SER A 20 -24.51 -11.35 -11.78
CA SER A 20 -24.97 -10.32 -12.73
C SER A 20 -25.54 -10.84 -14.05
N ASN A 21 -25.92 -12.11 -14.14
CA ASN A 21 -26.59 -12.64 -15.34
C ASN A 21 -27.84 -13.51 -15.06
N ALA A 22 -28.44 -13.39 -13.87
CA ALA A 22 -29.71 -14.07 -13.55
C ALA A 22 -30.94 -13.13 -13.62
N VAL A 23 -30.88 -12.06 -14.42
CA VAL A 23 -32.03 -11.16 -14.70
C VAL A 23 -32.33 -11.13 -16.21
N ALA A 24 -32.05 -12.21 -16.93
CA ALA A 24 -32.39 -12.34 -18.37
C ALA A 24 -33.53 -13.32 -18.67
N ALA A 25 -34.15 -13.94 -17.65
CA ALA A 25 -35.24 -14.89 -17.88
C ALA A 25 -36.29 -14.87 -16.76
N ARG A 26 -36.64 -13.69 -16.25
CA ARG A 26 -37.92 -13.56 -15.55
C ARG A 26 -38.97 -13.42 -16.65
N PRO A 27 -39.85 -14.41 -16.88
CA PRO A 27 -41.03 -14.15 -17.70
C PRO A 27 -41.71 -12.90 -17.11
N PRO A 28 -42.20 -11.97 -17.93
CA PRO A 28 -42.91 -10.82 -17.40
C PRO A 28 -44.00 -11.38 -16.48
N LEU A 29 -43.86 -11.14 -15.18
CA LEU A 29 -44.97 -11.35 -14.27
C LEU A 29 -46.03 -10.43 -14.84
N GLN A 30 -47.02 -11.04 -15.47
CA GLN A 30 -48.24 -10.42 -15.91
C GLN A 30 -48.97 -10.06 -14.61
N VAL A 31 -48.45 -9.03 -13.93
CA VAL A 31 -49.13 -8.34 -12.85
C VAL A 31 -50.28 -7.69 -13.57
N ASN A 32 -51.41 -8.41 -13.64
CA ASN A 32 -52.68 -7.82 -13.97
C ASN A 32 -52.81 -6.64 -13.00
N PRO A 33 -52.67 -5.39 -13.46
CA PRO A 33 -52.90 -4.27 -12.58
C PRO A 33 -54.34 -4.44 -12.09
N PRO A 34 -54.61 -4.23 -10.79
CA PRO A 34 -56.00 -4.18 -10.35
C PRO A 34 -56.73 -3.20 -11.27
N ALA A 35 -57.80 -3.67 -11.92
CA ALA A 35 -58.57 -2.99 -12.96
C ALA A 35 -59.13 -1.61 -12.53
N PHE A 36 -58.89 -1.23 -11.28
CA PHE A 36 -59.26 0.04 -10.70
C PHE A 36 -58.37 1.22 -11.15
N SER A 37 -57.15 1.03 -11.65
CA SER A 37 -56.19 2.15 -11.76
C SER A 37 -56.25 3.01 -13.03
N GLN A 38 -57.10 2.68 -14.01
CA GLN A 38 -57.12 3.39 -15.29
C GLN A 38 -58.02 4.63 -15.30
N THR A 39 -59.01 4.72 -14.39
CA THR A 39 -60.01 5.80 -14.43
C THR A 39 -59.48 7.15 -13.94
N TYR A 40 -58.46 7.18 -13.08
CA TYR A 40 -57.96 8.44 -12.49
C TYR A 40 -56.85 9.12 -13.30
N LYS A 41 -56.17 8.42 -14.21
CA LYS A 41 -55.14 9.05 -15.06
C LYS A 41 -55.75 9.95 -16.14
N ALA A 42 -56.98 9.69 -16.57
CA ALA A 42 -57.69 10.51 -17.55
C ALA A 42 -58.24 11.82 -16.97
N ALA A 43 -58.50 11.87 -15.65
CA ALA A 43 -59.15 13.01 -15.01
C ALA A 43 -58.17 14.14 -14.59
N LEU A 44 -56.86 13.91 -14.65
CA LEU A 44 -55.84 14.83 -14.14
C LEU A 44 -54.77 15.23 -15.19
N GLN A 45 -54.91 14.81 -16.45
CA GLN A 45 -54.08 15.38 -17.50
C GLN A 45 -54.59 16.80 -17.79
N PRO A 46 -53.82 17.86 -17.48
CA PRO A 46 -54.16 19.19 -17.97
C PRO A 46 -54.20 19.10 -19.50
N GLN A 47 -55.40 19.19 -20.07
CA GLN A 47 -55.55 19.25 -21.52
C GLN A 47 -54.90 20.53 -21.98
N ALA A 48 -53.67 20.43 -22.48
CA ALA A 48 -52.97 21.51 -23.14
C ALA A 48 -53.83 21.94 -24.34
N ARG A 49 -54.44 23.12 -24.23
CA ARG A 49 -55.46 23.61 -25.17
C ARG A 49 -54.84 24.12 -26.46
N SER A 50 -53.55 24.45 -26.43
CA SER A 50 -52.78 24.94 -27.57
C SER A 50 -51.58 24.04 -27.89
N SER A 51 -51.19 24.01 -29.17
CA SER A 51 -50.01 23.25 -29.63
C SER A 51 -48.71 23.74 -28.99
N SER A 52 -48.63 25.03 -28.64
CA SER A 52 -47.49 25.61 -27.92
C SER A 52 -47.40 25.09 -26.48
N GLU A 53 -48.51 24.98 -25.76
CA GLU A 53 -48.55 24.36 -24.42
C GLU A 53 -48.08 22.91 -24.46
N GLN A 54 -48.50 22.14 -25.47
CA GLN A 54 -48.07 20.74 -25.65
C GLN A 54 -46.55 20.63 -25.88
N TYR A 55 -45.98 21.52 -26.70
CA TYR A 55 -44.54 21.57 -26.94
C TYR A 55 -43.75 21.85 -25.66
N TRP A 56 -44.15 22.87 -24.89
CA TRP A 56 -43.47 23.22 -23.64
C TRP A 56 -43.63 22.14 -22.58
N ALA A 57 -44.80 21.50 -22.48
CA ALA A 57 -45.03 20.38 -21.57
C ALA A 57 -44.14 19.17 -21.92
N ALA A 58 -44.07 18.80 -23.20
CA ALA A 58 -43.17 17.72 -23.64
C ALA A 58 -41.70 18.06 -23.38
N ARG A 59 -41.30 19.32 -23.62
CA ARG A 59 -39.94 19.79 -23.33
C ARG A 59 -39.62 19.80 -21.84
N ALA A 60 -40.56 20.18 -20.98
CA ALA A 60 -40.38 20.12 -19.53
C ALA A 60 -40.25 18.67 -19.04
N LEU A 61 -41.12 17.77 -19.51
CA LEU A 61 -41.08 16.35 -19.15
C LEU A 61 -39.76 15.69 -19.59
N THR A 62 -39.27 16.00 -20.79
CA THR A 62 -37.97 15.51 -21.26
C THR A 62 -36.81 16.06 -20.42
N ALA A 63 -36.87 17.33 -20.00
CA ALA A 63 -35.88 17.89 -19.10
C ALA A 63 -35.89 17.21 -17.71
N GLU A 64 -37.08 16.95 -17.15
CA GLU A 64 -37.26 16.26 -15.88
C GLU A 64 -36.73 14.83 -15.92
N THR A 65 -37.05 14.08 -16.99
CA THR A 65 -36.55 12.70 -17.15
C THR A 65 -35.04 12.65 -17.31
N LEU A 66 -34.44 13.59 -18.05
CA LEU A 66 -32.97 13.70 -18.19
C LEU A 66 -32.32 14.05 -16.85
N LEU A 67 -32.88 15.01 -16.10
CA LEU A 67 -32.37 15.39 -14.79
C LEU A 67 -32.46 14.22 -13.79
N ALA A 68 -33.58 13.50 -13.78
CA ALA A 68 -33.75 12.31 -12.95
C ALA A 68 -32.68 11.25 -13.24
N ALA A 69 -32.43 10.96 -14.53
CA ALA A 69 -31.39 10.02 -14.93
C ALA A 69 -29.97 10.47 -14.49
N ARG A 70 -29.67 11.77 -14.58
CA ARG A 70 -28.39 12.31 -14.08
C ARG A 70 -28.24 12.19 -12.58
N LEU A 71 -29.29 12.47 -11.81
CA LEU A 71 -29.26 12.35 -10.36
C LEU A 71 -29.08 10.90 -9.91
N GLU A 72 -29.75 9.96 -10.57
CA GLU A 72 -29.57 8.53 -10.34
C GLU A 72 -28.14 8.09 -10.61
N HIS A 73 -27.57 8.47 -11.76
CA HIS A 73 -26.19 8.18 -12.09
C HIS A 73 -25.19 8.77 -11.07
N HIS A 74 -25.39 10.02 -10.64
CA HIS A 74 -24.55 10.62 -9.60
C HIS A 74 -24.64 9.89 -8.26
N ARG A 75 -25.84 9.40 -7.92
CA ARG A 75 -26.03 8.58 -6.71
C ARG A 75 -25.28 7.26 -6.81
N GLU A 76 -25.33 6.60 -7.97
CA GLU A 76 -24.57 5.38 -8.23
C GLU A 76 -23.06 5.62 -8.11
N LEU A 77 -22.54 6.67 -8.76
CA LEU A 77 -21.12 7.01 -8.68
C LEU A 77 -20.65 7.27 -7.25
N ARG A 78 -21.45 7.98 -6.44
CA ARG A 78 -21.14 8.20 -5.01
C ARG A 78 -21.16 6.90 -4.21
N SER A 79 -22.09 5.99 -4.53
CA SER A 79 -22.14 4.70 -3.85
C SER A 79 -20.91 3.84 -4.20
N LEU A 80 -20.47 3.86 -5.46
CA LEU A 80 -19.27 3.15 -5.91
C LEU A 80 -18.00 3.73 -5.30
N SER A 81 -17.86 5.07 -5.27
CA SER A 81 -16.70 5.72 -4.66
C SER A 81 -16.58 5.37 -3.18
N TYR A 82 -17.70 5.35 -2.44
CA TYR A 82 -17.72 4.95 -1.04
C TYR A 82 -17.27 3.49 -0.82
N VAL A 83 -17.71 2.57 -1.68
CA VAL A 83 -17.28 1.17 -1.62
C VAL A 83 -15.77 1.03 -1.91
N GLU A 84 -15.25 1.77 -2.88
CA GLU A 84 -13.81 1.75 -3.16
C GLU A 84 -12.98 2.37 -2.04
N GLU A 85 -13.42 3.50 -1.48
CA GLU A 85 -12.73 4.15 -0.37
C GLU A 85 -12.66 3.26 0.86
N THR A 86 -13.77 2.61 1.21
CA THR A 86 -13.80 1.66 2.33
C THR A 86 -12.92 0.44 2.07
N LYS A 87 -12.84 -0.05 0.82
CA LYS A 87 -11.92 -1.12 0.43
C LYS A 87 -10.46 -0.67 0.57
N ARG A 88 -10.09 0.50 0.04
CA ARG A 88 -8.74 1.06 0.16
C ARG A 88 -8.34 1.31 1.62
N ALA A 89 -9.27 1.75 2.46
CA ALA A 89 -9.04 1.92 3.89
C ALA A 89 -8.69 0.60 4.57
N ARG A 90 -9.45 -0.47 4.31
CA ARG A 90 -9.17 -1.82 4.84
C ARG A 90 -7.84 -2.37 4.35
N GLU A 91 -7.49 -2.14 3.08
CA GLU A 91 -6.20 -2.55 2.53
C GLU A 91 -5.05 -1.83 3.25
N ARG A 92 -5.16 -0.52 3.50
CA ARG A 92 -4.17 0.24 4.27
C ARG A 92 -4.02 -0.29 5.70
N GLU A 93 -5.13 -0.51 6.41
CA GLU A 93 -5.09 -1.08 7.76
C GLU A 93 -4.40 -2.46 7.80
N ALA A 94 -4.66 -3.30 6.79
CA ALA A 94 -4.00 -4.61 6.67
C ALA A 94 -2.50 -4.48 6.37
N HIS A 95 -2.09 -3.51 5.55
CA HIS A 95 -0.68 -3.20 5.30
C HIS A 95 0.02 -2.67 6.55
N ASP A 96 -0.59 -1.74 7.27
CA ASP A 96 -0.04 -1.17 8.50
C ASP A 96 0.15 -2.23 9.58
N ALA A 97 -0.81 -3.16 9.73
CA ALA A 97 -0.69 -4.28 10.65
C ALA A 97 0.49 -5.21 10.32
N ARG A 98 0.78 -5.43 9.04
CA ARG A 98 1.95 -6.22 8.60
C ARG A 98 3.25 -5.44 8.85
N HIS A 99 3.27 -4.14 8.56
CA HIS A 99 4.42 -3.29 8.83
C HIS A 99 4.78 -3.25 10.31
N ALA A 100 3.80 -3.12 11.21
CA ALA A 100 4.03 -3.14 12.65
C ALA A 100 4.64 -4.47 13.12
N ARG A 101 4.27 -5.61 12.52
CA ARG A 101 4.89 -6.92 12.82
C ARG A 101 6.33 -6.98 12.34
N LEU A 102 6.60 -6.50 11.13
CA LEU A 102 7.96 -6.44 10.58
C LEU A 102 8.86 -5.51 11.42
N GLU A 103 8.35 -4.36 11.85
CA GLU A 103 9.06 -3.42 12.71
C GLU A 103 9.47 -4.09 14.04
N ARG A 104 8.54 -4.80 14.69
CA ARG A 104 8.85 -5.55 15.93
C ARG A 104 9.91 -6.62 15.71
N LEU A 105 9.86 -7.36 14.59
CA LEU A 105 10.87 -8.36 14.26
C LEU A 105 12.24 -7.73 14.00
N ILE A 106 12.29 -6.59 13.30
CA ILE A 106 13.52 -5.84 13.04
C ILE A 106 14.14 -5.35 14.35
N LEU A 107 13.32 -4.78 15.25
CA LEU A 107 13.80 -4.34 16.57
C LEU A 107 14.33 -5.51 17.41
N ALA A 108 13.62 -6.64 17.44
CA ALA A 108 14.07 -7.85 18.14
C ALA A 108 15.41 -8.37 17.59
N LEU A 109 15.55 -8.41 16.26
CA LEU A 109 16.79 -8.81 15.59
C LEU A 109 17.95 -7.87 15.93
N LEU A 110 17.69 -6.56 15.97
CA LEU A 110 18.70 -5.56 16.29
C LEU A 110 19.18 -5.67 17.73
N VAL A 111 18.27 -5.90 18.68
CA VAL A 111 18.62 -6.19 20.09
C VAL A 111 19.43 -7.47 20.20
N MET A 112 19.06 -8.54 19.50
CA MET A 112 19.83 -9.80 19.48
C MET A 112 21.25 -9.59 18.92
N LEU A 113 21.38 -8.85 17.82
CA LEU A 113 22.67 -8.51 17.22
C LEU A 113 23.55 -7.72 18.19
N LEU A 114 22.98 -6.74 18.89
CA LEU A 114 23.68 -5.95 19.89
C LEU A 114 24.20 -6.83 21.04
N LEU A 115 23.35 -7.73 21.57
CA LEU A 115 23.75 -8.68 22.61
C LEU A 115 24.87 -9.61 22.13
N LEU A 116 24.80 -10.09 20.89
CA LEU A 116 25.84 -10.93 20.28
C LEU A 116 27.17 -10.17 20.19
N VAL A 117 27.15 -8.91 19.73
CA VAL A 117 28.34 -8.06 19.67
C VAL A 117 28.94 -7.85 21.06
N LEU A 118 28.12 -7.56 22.07
CA LEU A 118 28.57 -7.42 23.46
C LEU A 118 29.16 -8.72 24.02
N ALA A 119 28.54 -9.86 23.74
CA ALA A 119 29.05 -11.17 24.14
C ALA A 119 30.41 -11.49 23.50
N LEU A 120 30.57 -11.19 22.21
CA LEU A 120 31.84 -11.34 21.49
C LEU A 120 32.93 -10.43 22.06
N LEU A 121 32.61 -9.16 22.35
CA LEU A 121 33.54 -8.23 22.99
C LEU A 121 33.95 -8.71 24.38
N HIS A 122 32.99 -9.19 25.18
CA HIS A 122 33.26 -9.74 26.51
C HIS A 122 34.14 -10.99 26.45
N LEU A 123 33.87 -11.90 25.50
CA LEU A 123 34.70 -13.08 25.30
C LEU A 123 36.11 -12.72 24.81
N ALA A 124 36.22 -11.78 23.86
CA ALA A 124 37.50 -11.27 23.38
C ALA A 124 38.32 -10.60 24.51
N HIS A 125 37.66 -9.87 25.41
CA HIS A 125 38.31 -9.28 26.58
C HIS A 125 38.85 -10.35 27.54
N LYS A 126 38.06 -11.41 27.81
CA LYS A 126 38.52 -12.53 28.65
C LYS A 126 39.68 -13.28 28.00
N SER A 127 39.59 -13.62 26.72
CA SER A 127 40.64 -14.35 26.00
C SER A 127 41.92 -13.55 25.82
N ALA A 128 41.86 -12.22 25.76
CA ALA A 128 43.04 -11.36 25.65
C ALA A 128 44.01 -11.46 26.84
N SER A 129 43.53 -11.91 28.01
CA SER A 129 44.38 -12.08 29.21
C SER A 129 45.26 -13.33 29.15
N ALA A 130 44.99 -14.27 28.22
CA ALA A 130 45.66 -15.58 28.18
C ALA A 130 46.57 -15.79 26.95
N SER A 131 46.58 -14.88 25.96
CA SER A 131 47.30 -15.12 24.70
C SER A 131 48.49 -14.17 24.49
N THR A 132 49.66 -14.58 24.97
CA THR A 132 50.97 -14.09 24.50
C THR A 132 51.27 -14.73 23.15
N SER A 133 50.60 -14.31 22.07
CA SER A 133 50.86 -14.89 20.74
C SER A 133 51.18 -13.83 19.70
N ARG A 134 52.40 -13.97 19.17
CA ARG A 134 53.04 -13.32 18.02
C ARG A 134 52.09 -12.71 16.98
N PRO A 135 52.39 -11.49 16.47
CA PRO A 135 51.60 -10.86 15.43
C PRO A 135 51.70 -11.65 14.11
N ARG A 136 50.58 -12.24 13.66
CA ARG A 136 50.46 -12.75 12.29
C ARG A 136 50.22 -11.58 11.34
N ARG A 137 51.24 -11.26 10.54
CA ARG A 137 51.14 -10.35 9.41
C ARG A 137 50.28 -11.01 8.33
N LEU A 138 49.08 -10.49 8.09
CA LEU A 138 48.28 -10.85 6.92
C LEU A 138 48.47 -9.78 5.84
N PRO A 139 48.73 -10.17 4.58
CA PRO A 139 48.94 -9.24 3.48
C PRO A 139 47.60 -8.63 3.06
N SER A 140 47.48 -7.31 3.17
CA SER A 140 46.31 -6.55 2.72
C SER A 140 46.46 -6.22 1.23
N HIS A 141 45.76 -6.94 0.37
CA HIS A 141 45.43 -6.43 -0.96
C HIS A 141 43.91 -6.42 -1.10
N PHE A 142 43.33 -5.24 -0.88
CA PHE A 142 41.95 -4.93 -1.18
C PHE A 142 41.89 -4.45 -2.63
N THR A 143 41.58 -5.34 -3.57
CA THR A 143 40.96 -4.93 -4.82
C THR A 143 39.48 -4.72 -4.54
N ILE A 144 39.06 -3.46 -4.54
CA ILE A 144 37.65 -3.10 -4.63
C ILE A 144 37.32 -3.28 -6.12
N PRO A 145 36.63 -4.36 -6.56
CA PRO A 145 36.07 -4.35 -7.89
C PRO A 145 35.07 -3.20 -7.93
N ILE A 146 35.47 -2.21 -8.73
CA ILE A 146 34.74 -1.02 -9.15
C ILE A 146 33.25 -1.29 -9.06
N LEU A 147 32.60 -0.59 -8.13
CA LEU A 147 31.15 -0.54 -7.98
C LEU A 147 30.55 -0.43 -9.36
N SER A 148 29.92 -1.52 -9.76
CA SER A 148 29.22 -1.68 -11.01
C SER A 148 28.28 -0.49 -11.22
N PRO A 149 28.24 0.12 -12.42
CA PRO A 149 27.39 1.28 -12.76
C PRO A 149 25.87 0.99 -12.71
N PHE A 150 25.45 -0.15 -12.16
CA PHE A 150 24.06 -0.54 -11.99
C PHE A 150 23.49 -0.26 -10.59
N THR A 151 24.26 0.34 -9.67
CA THR A 151 23.73 0.71 -8.34
C THR A 151 23.01 2.07 -8.31
N SER A 152 22.91 2.82 -9.43
CA SER A 152 22.29 4.16 -9.47
C SER A 152 20.82 4.21 -9.93
N VAL A 153 20.12 3.07 -10.04
CA VAL A 153 18.70 3.06 -10.47
C VAL A 153 17.76 2.60 -9.35
N VAL A 154 17.96 3.10 -8.13
CA VAL A 154 17.04 2.86 -6.99
C VAL A 154 16.77 4.15 -6.19
N GLU A 155 16.83 5.33 -6.82
CA GLU A 155 16.92 6.59 -6.05
C GLU A 155 15.59 7.20 -5.56
N HIS A 156 14.40 6.69 -5.90
CA HIS A 156 13.18 7.52 -5.69
C HIS A 156 12.06 6.95 -4.80
N GLU A 157 12.15 5.72 -4.28
CA GLU A 157 11.03 5.15 -3.48
C GLU A 157 11.40 4.57 -2.10
N THR A 158 12.68 4.48 -1.74
CA THR A 158 13.12 3.94 -0.43
C THR A 158 13.46 5.00 0.62
N SER A 159 13.31 6.29 0.28
CA SER A 159 13.88 7.43 1.01
C SER A 159 13.40 7.58 2.48
N VAL A 160 12.15 7.21 2.80
CA VAL A 160 11.60 7.45 4.15
C VAL A 160 11.91 6.31 5.13
N ILE A 161 12.02 5.07 4.65
CA ILE A 161 12.36 3.91 5.49
C ILE A 161 13.87 3.85 5.81
N GLY A 162 14.70 4.49 4.97
CA GLY A 162 16.15 4.51 5.13
C GLY A 162 16.66 5.38 6.27
N SER A 163 16.09 6.56 6.55
CA SER A 163 16.75 7.53 7.45
C SER A 163 16.81 7.08 8.92
N LYS A 164 15.69 6.57 9.46
CA LYS A 164 15.64 6.09 10.86
C LYS A 164 16.50 4.85 11.06
N THR A 165 16.43 3.89 10.13
CA THR A 165 17.21 2.65 10.20
C THR A 165 18.71 2.93 10.00
N LEU A 166 19.07 3.78 9.04
CA LEU A 166 20.44 4.24 8.81
C LEU A 166 21.01 4.95 10.04
N GLY A 167 20.21 5.77 10.73
CA GLY A 167 20.60 6.39 11.99
C GLY A 167 20.99 5.36 13.05
N VAL A 168 20.16 4.32 13.26
CA VAL A 168 20.47 3.26 14.23
C VAL A 168 21.73 2.48 13.83
N PHE A 169 21.89 2.15 12.54
CA PHE A 169 23.11 1.52 12.05
C PHE A 169 24.35 2.39 12.24
N ALA A 170 24.26 3.69 11.95
CA ALA A 170 25.35 4.63 12.14
C ALA A 170 25.77 4.74 13.61
N PHE A 171 24.81 4.80 14.54
CA PHE A 171 25.09 4.80 15.98
C PHE A 171 25.73 3.48 16.45
N ALA A 172 25.21 2.34 16.00
CA ALA A 172 25.79 1.04 16.33
C ALA A 172 27.23 0.92 15.80
N PHE A 173 27.48 1.38 14.56
CA PHE A 173 28.80 1.36 13.95
C PHE A 173 29.78 2.31 14.64
N ALA A 174 29.33 3.50 15.03
CA ALA A 174 30.12 4.46 15.80
C ALA A 174 30.50 3.90 17.18
N GLY A 175 29.57 3.25 17.87
CA GLY A 175 29.83 2.56 19.13
C GLY A 175 30.86 1.44 18.97
N LEU A 176 30.69 0.58 17.96
CA LEU A 176 31.64 -0.49 17.65
C LEU A 176 33.03 0.06 17.33
N ALA A 177 33.11 1.08 16.48
CA ALA A 177 34.36 1.75 16.13
C ALA A 177 35.05 2.33 17.38
N TYR A 178 34.30 2.98 18.27
CA TYR A 178 34.83 3.49 19.53
C TYR A 178 35.41 2.38 20.42
N PHE A 179 34.70 1.27 20.60
CA PHE A 179 35.19 0.13 21.41
C PHE A 179 36.46 -0.49 20.81
N VAL A 180 36.49 -0.68 19.49
CA VAL A 180 37.69 -1.18 18.79
C VAL A 180 38.87 -0.23 18.99
N PHE A 181 38.65 1.08 18.82
CA PHE A 181 39.68 2.08 19.00
C PHE A 181 40.18 2.12 20.46
N ARG A 182 39.25 2.07 21.43
CA ARG A 182 39.56 2.06 22.86
C ARG A 182 40.40 0.84 23.24
N HIS A 183 40.04 -0.35 22.75
CA HIS A 183 40.79 -1.58 22.97
C HIS A 183 42.20 -1.51 22.39
N TRP A 184 42.32 -0.95 21.19
CA TRP A 184 43.62 -0.75 20.54
C TRP A 184 44.52 0.21 21.31
N LEU A 185 43.98 1.33 21.82
CA LEU A 185 44.73 2.26 22.67
C LEU A 185 45.15 1.62 24.00
N ALA A 186 44.29 0.81 24.61
CA ALA A 186 44.60 0.13 25.87
C ALA A 186 45.80 -0.82 25.73
N ARG A 187 45.93 -1.49 24.58
CA ARG A 187 47.08 -2.37 24.26
C ARG A 187 48.40 -1.62 24.00
N ARG A 188 48.35 -0.32 23.72
CA ARG A 188 49.53 0.49 23.34
C ARG A 188 50.22 1.19 24.49
N ARG A 189 49.69 1.13 25.73
CA ARG A 189 50.42 1.67 26.89
C ARG A 189 51.53 0.68 27.24
N PRO A 190 52.82 1.02 26.97
CA PRO A 190 53.92 0.25 27.51
C PRO A 190 53.91 0.47 29.04
N GLN A 191 53.96 -0.61 29.81
CA GLN A 191 54.41 -0.52 31.20
C GLN A 191 55.93 -0.39 31.23
#